data_AF-A0A535UJL0-F1
#
_entry.id   AF-A0A535UJL0-F1
#
_cell.length_a   1.000
_cell.length_b   1.000
_cell.length_c   1.000
_cell.angle_alpha   90.00
_cell.angle_beta   90.00
_cell.angle_gamma   90.00
#
_symmetry.space_group_name_H-M   'P 1'
#
loop_
_entity.id
_entity.type
_entity.pdbx_description
1 polymer ?
#
loop_
_entity_poly.entity_id
_entity_poly.type
_entity_poly.pdbx_seq_one_letter_code
_entity_poly.pdbx_strand_id
1 'polypeptide(L)'
;MITPSSTSRPEIAYVLLLVQAVLWTVAGLSALPFALGGEIHMLGLGLATLLLALFVCLVGIGILWRRRWARRVAIWLEALCIAGSALLFLLPIGANHGPVALITNLVLPGAVIWLLWGRRTRAVFA
;
A
#
# COMPACT_ATOMS: atom_id res chain seq x y z
N MET A 1 29.13 -3.01 -17.63
CA MET A 1 28.12 -1.95 -17.43
C MET A 1 26.76 -2.55 -17.77
N ILE A 2 26.03 -3.05 -16.77
CA ILE A 2 24.71 -3.67 -16.95
C ILE A 2 23.68 -2.57 -16.73
N THR A 3 22.75 -2.34 -17.66
CA THR A 3 21.66 -1.36 -17.50
C THR A 3 20.33 -2.07 -17.23
N PRO A 4 19.99 -2.42 -15.98
CA PRO A 4 18.69 -2.98 -15.64
C PRO A 4 17.74 -1.80 -15.37
N SER A 5 17.10 -1.19 -16.37
CA SER A 5 16.41 0.08 -16.07
C SER A 5 15.00 0.30 -16.63
N SER A 6 14.41 -0.63 -17.38
CA SER A 6 13.02 -0.48 -17.85
C SER A 6 12.07 -1.59 -17.39
N THR A 7 12.48 -2.86 -17.41
CA THR A 7 11.57 -4.00 -17.12
C THR A 7 11.28 -4.20 -15.63
N SER A 8 12.23 -3.97 -14.74
CA SER A 8 12.08 -4.37 -13.31
C SER A 8 11.22 -3.42 -12.46
N ARG A 9 10.89 -2.22 -12.93
CA ARG A 9 10.17 -1.22 -12.11
C ARG A 9 8.73 -1.61 -11.76
N PRO A 10 7.90 -2.12 -12.71
CA PRO A 10 6.55 -2.61 -12.39
C PRO A 10 6.59 -3.83 -11.47
N GLU A 11 7.59 -4.70 -11.61
CA GLU A 11 7.78 -5.88 -10.76
C GLU A 11 8.10 -5.46 -9.31
N ILE A 12 9.03 -4.51 -9.13
CA ILE A 12 9.34 -3.97 -7.79
C ILE A 12 8.09 -3.29 -7.19
N ALA A 13 7.36 -2.49 -7.97
CA ALA A 13 6.13 -1.85 -7.49
C ALA A 13 5.07 -2.88 -7.09
N TYR A 14 4.93 -3.97 -7.85
CA TYR A 14 4.07 -5.10 -7.48
C TYR A 14 4.49 -5.73 -6.15
N VAL A 15 5.78 -6.02 -5.97
CA VAL A 15 6.28 -6.63 -4.73
C VAL A 15 6.01 -5.71 -3.53
N LEU A 16 6.23 -4.40 -3.67
CA LEU A 16 5.95 -3.44 -2.60
C LEU A 16 4.46 -3.40 -2.24
N LEU A 17 3.57 -3.36 -3.23
CA LEU A 17 2.12 -3.43 -3.00
C LEU A 17 1.69 -4.77 -2.39
N LEU A 18 2.31 -5.88 -2.79
CA LEU A 18 2.05 -7.19 -2.23
C LEU A 18 2.47 -7.24 -0.76
N VAL A 19 3.65 -6.73 -0.42
CA VAL A 19 4.11 -6.61 0.98
C VAL A 19 3.13 -5.76 1.79
N GLN A 20 2.68 -4.63 1.26
CA GLN A 20 1.69 -3.79 1.95
C GLN A 20 0.34 -4.51 2.14
N ALA A 21 -0.16 -5.23 1.12
CA ALA A 21 -1.37 -6.03 1.22
C ALA A 21 -1.25 -7.13 2.29
N VAL A 22 -0.09 -7.79 2.38
CA VAL A 22 0.16 -8.79 3.44
C VAL A 22 0.13 -8.14 4.81
N LEU A 23 0.78 -7.00 4.99
CA LEU A 23 0.78 -6.28 6.26
C LEU A 23 -0.63 -5.85 6.67
N TRP A 24 -1.44 -5.36 5.74
CA TRP A 24 -2.84 -5.03 5.99
C TRP A 24 -3.70 -6.26 6.27
N THR A 25 -3.41 -7.40 5.63
CA THR A 25 -4.08 -8.66 5.94
C THR A 25 -3.80 -9.10 7.37
N VAL A 26 -2.54 -9.04 7.80
CA VAL A 26 -2.16 -9.34 9.20
C VAL A 26 -2.84 -8.39 10.17
N ALA A 27 -2.88 -7.09 9.88
CA ALA A 27 -3.58 -6.11 10.70
C ALA A 27 -5.09 -6.43 10.80
N GLY A 28 -5.75 -6.75 9.68
CA GLY A 28 -7.16 -7.10 9.66
C GLY A 28 -7.47 -8.40 10.43
N LEU A 29 -6.65 -9.44 10.27
CA LEU A 29 -6.78 -10.68 11.04
C LEU A 29 -6.53 -10.48 12.53
N SER A 30 -5.60 -9.58 12.90
CA SER A 30 -5.33 -9.25 14.31
C SER A 30 -6.50 -8.55 15.01
N ALA A 31 -7.50 -8.06 14.27
CA ALA A 31 -8.73 -7.50 14.84
C ALA A 31 -9.71 -8.58 15.35
N LEU A 32 -9.58 -9.83 14.88
CA LEU A 32 -10.45 -10.95 15.27
C LEU A 32 -10.47 -11.27 16.78
N PRO A 33 -9.33 -11.32 17.52
CA PRO A 33 -9.38 -11.53 18.96
C PRO A 33 -10.14 -10.43 19.71
N PHE A 34 -10.03 -9.17 19.29
CA PHE A 34 -10.75 -8.04 19.91
C PHE A 34 -12.25 -8.09 19.64
N ALA A 35 -12.62 -8.48 18.42
CA ALA A 35 -13.99 -8.76 18.04
C ALA A 35 -14.64 -9.86 18.89
N LEU A 36 -13.93 -10.97 19.10
CA LEU A 36 -14.38 -12.07 19.96
C LEU A 36 -14.48 -11.64 21.43
N GLY A 37 -13.70 -10.64 21.84
CA GLY A 37 -13.77 -9.99 23.15
C GLY A 37 -15.00 -9.09 23.37
N GLY A 38 -15.89 -8.95 22.38
CA GLY A 38 -17.13 -8.17 22.48
C GLY A 38 -17.11 -6.80 21.80
N GLU A 39 -15.97 -6.39 21.24
CA GLU A 39 -15.85 -5.13 20.51
C GLU A 39 -16.25 -5.30 19.03
N ILE A 40 -17.56 -5.33 18.74
CA ILE A 40 -18.10 -5.56 17.38
C ILE A 40 -17.56 -4.54 16.35
N HIS A 41 -17.24 -3.31 16.78
CA HIS A 41 -16.64 -2.29 15.91
C HIS A 41 -15.29 -2.74 15.30
N MET A 42 -14.52 -3.57 16.02
CA MET A 42 -13.26 -4.15 15.54
C MET A 42 -13.48 -5.14 14.39
N LEU A 43 -14.64 -5.83 14.32
CA LEU A 43 -14.99 -6.65 13.15
C LEU A 43 -15.13 -5.79 11.89
N GLY A 44 -15.84 -4.66 12.01
CA GLY A 44 -16.02 -3.74 10.90
C GLY A 44 -14.68 -3.21 10.38
N LEU A 45 -13.81 -2.78 11.30
CA LEU A 45 -12.46 -2.32 10.97
C LEU A 45 -11.58 -3.43 10.36
N GLY A 46 -11.63 -4.63 10.93
CA GLY A 46 -10.89 -5.79 10.42
C GLY A 46 -11.32 -6.19 9.01
N LEU A 47 -12.64 -6.29 8.78
CA LEU A 47 -13.20 -6.57 7.45
C LEU A 47 -12.88 -5.48 6.44
N ALA A 48 -13.02 -4.21 6.82
CA ALA A 48 -12.66 -3.09 5.95
C ALA A 48 -11.17 -3.15 5.55
N THR A 49 -10.30 -3.48 6.50
CA THR A 49 -8.85 -3.61 6.27
C THR A 49 -8.53 -4.81 5.37
N LEU A 50 -9.22 -5.94 5.54
CA LEU A 50 -9.07 -7.12 4.67
C LEU A 50 -9.53 -6.83 3.23
N LEU A 51 -10.67 -6.15 3.05
CA LEU A 51 -11.14 -5.74 1.73
C LEU A 51 -10.16 -4.77 1.07
N LEU A 52 -9.61 -3.84 1.84
CA LEU A 52 -8.61 -2.90 1.36
C LEU A 52 -7.29 -3.62 0.98
N ALA A 53 -6.85 -4.60 1.75
CA ALA A 53 -5.71 -5.45 1.43
C ALA A 53 -5.91 -6.22 0.12
N LEU A 54 -7.09 -6.82 -0.07
CA LEU A 54 -7.45 -7.50 -1.30
C LEU A 54 -7.43 -6.53 -2.49
N PHE A 55 -8.00 -5.33 -2.31
CA PHE A 55 -7.98 -4.29 -3.33
C PHE A 55 -6.56 -3.91 -3.76
N VAL A 56 -5.66 -3.69 -2.80
CA VAL A 56 -4.24 -3.39 -3.09
C VAL A 56 -3.57 -4.54 -3.83
N CYS A 57 -3.84 -5.79 -3.45
CA CYS A 57 -3.32 -6.96 -4.14
C CYS A 57 -3.79 -7.00 -5.61
N LEU A 58 -5.09 -6.75 -5.86
CA LEU A 58 -5.65 -6.67 -7.22
C LEU A 58 -5.04 -5.52 -8.03
N VAL A 59 -4.79 -4.37 -7.41
CA VAL A 59 -4.08 -3.24 -8.04
C VAL A 59 -2.65 -3.65 -8.40
N GLY A 60 -1.95 -4.34 -7.51
CA GLY A 60 -0.62 -4.91 -7.78
C GLY A 60 -0.63 -5.85 -8.99
N ILE A 61 -1.57 -6.79 -9.06
CA ILE A 61 -1.74 -7.68 -10.23
C ILE A 61 -2.02 -6.85 -11.49
N GLY A 62 -2.86 -5.82 -11.39
CA GLY A 62 -3.11 -4.89 -12.49
C GLY A 62 -1.87 -4.15 -12.98
N ILE A 63 -0.90 -3.87 -12.09
CA ILE A 63 0.40 -3.30 -12.45
C ILE A 63 1.27 -4.31 -13.18
N LEU A 64 1.29 -5.58 -12.77
CA LEU A 64 1.99 -6.64 -13.51
C LEU A 64 1.43 -6.80 -14.92
N TRP A 65 0.10 -6.75 -15.07
CA TRP A 65 -0.58 -6.75 -16.36
C TRP A 65 -0.50 -5.42 -17.12
N ARG A 66 0.30 -4.46 -16.65
CA ARG A 66 0.57 -3.19 -17.32
C ARG A 66 -0.70 -2.37 -17.61
N ARG A 67 -1.74 -2.50 -16.78
CA ARG A 67 -2.97 -1.72 -16.96
C ARG A 67 -2.82 -0.27 -16.52
N ARG A 68 -3.20 0.66 -17.39
CA ARG A 68 -3.21 2.12 -17.16
C ARG A 68 -4.01 2.54 -15.92
N TRP A 69 -5.16 1.91 -15.70
CA TRP A 69 -6.01 2.23 -14.55
C TRP A 69 -5.30 1.85 -13.25
N ALA A 70 -4.69 0.67 -13.17
CA ALA A 70 -4.05 0.17 -11.96
C ALA A 70 -2.94 1.12 -11.50
N ARG A 71 -2.15 1.66 -12.44
CA ARG A 71 -1.16 2.69 -12.14
C ARG A 71 -1.78 3.96 -11.55
N ARG A 72 -2.87 4.47 -12.12
CA ARG A 72 -3.54 5.68 -11.58
C ARG A 72 -4.08 5.42 -10.18
N VAL A 73 -4.74 4.27 -9.99
CA VAL A 73 -5.30 3.88 -8.69
C VAL A 73 -4.22 3.71 -7.64
N ALA A 74 -3.11 3.04 -7.96
CA ALA A 74 -1.99 2.89 -7.03
C ALA A 74 -1.43 4.25 -6.60
N ILE A 75 -1.19 5.18 -7.54
CA ILE A 75 -0.67 6.52 -7.18
C ILE A 75 -1.64 7.27 -6.27
N TRP A 76 -2.95 7.23 -6.56
CA TRP A 76 -3.95 7.89 -5.72
C TRP A 76 -4.07 7.24 -4.33
N LEU A 77 -4.04 5.91 -4.27
CA LEU A 77 -4.12 5.17 -3.01
C LEU A 77 -2.91 5.46 -2.12
N GLU A 78 -1.70 5.42 -2.68
CA GLU A 78 -0.48 5.70 -1.92
C GLU A 78 -0.40 7.17 -1.49
N ALA A 79 -0.87 8.09 -2.33
CA ALA A 79 -0.97 9.50 -1.95
C ALA A 79 -1.94 9.70 -0.78
N LEU A 80 -3.06 8.98 -0.77
CA LEU A 80 -4.00 8.99 0.35
C LEU A 80 -3.39 8.36 1.60
N CYS A 81 -2.62 7.27 1.47
CA CYS A 81 -1.87 6.68 2.58
C CYS A 81 -0.86 7.67 3.18
N ILE A 82 -0.09 8.37 2.36
CA ILE A 82 0.86 9.40 2.85
C ILE A 82 0.10 10.54 3.52
N ALA A 83 -0.97 11.04 2.92
CA ALA A 83 -1.76 12.14 3.49
C ALA A 83 -2.39 11.75 4.83
N GLY A 84 -2.99 10.56 4.92
CA GLY A 84 -3.55 10.02 6.16
C GLY A 84 -2.47 9.80 7.22
N SER A 85 -1.30 9.33 6.81
CA SER A 85 -0.16 9.14 7.72
C SER A 85 0.40 10.46 8.22
N ALA A 86 0.54 11.47 7.36
CA ALA A 86 0.94 12.82 7.75
C ALA A 86 -0.05 13.42 8.75
N LEU A 87 -1.36 13.22 8.54
CA LEU A 87 -2.40 13.65 9.48
C LEU A 87 -2.28 12.93 10.82
N LEU A 88 -2.01 11.62 10.82
CA LEU A 88 -1.75 10.82 12.02
C LEU A 88 -0.43 11.19 12.73
N PHE A 89 0.56 11.69 12.01
CA PHE A 89 1.79 12.24 12.62
C PHE A 89 1.56 13.63 13.22
N LEU A 90 0.61 14.40 12.66
CA LEU A 90 0.27 15.73 13.13
C LEU A 90 -0.66 15.69 14.35
N LEU A 91 -1.56 14.71 14.42
CA LEU A 91 -2.38 14.46 15.59
C LEU A 91 -1.59 13.54 16.55
N PRO A 92 -1.38 13.91 17.83
CA PRO A 92 -0.67 13.07 18.81
C PRO A 92 -1.55 11.90 19.28
N ILE A 93 -2.10 11.11 18.35
CA ILE A 93 -2.97 9.98 18.61
C ILE A 93 -2.18 8.71 18.28
N GLY A 94 -1.75 8.01 19.34
CA GLY A 94 -1.12 6.69 19.26
C GLY A 94 0.39 6.71 19.02
N ALA A 95 1.05 5.61 19.39
CA ALA A 95 2.49 5.38 19.26
C ALA A 95 2.95 5.17 17.80
N ASN A 96 2.56 6.07 16.89
CA ASN A 96 2.78 5.97 15.45
C ASN A 96 4.18 6.44 14.99
N HIS A 97 5.06 6.81 15.92
CA HIS A 97 6.42 7.28 15.63
C HIS A 97 7.47 6.16 15.59
N GLY A 98 7.04 4.90 15.68
CA GLY A 98 7.95 3.75 15.60
C GLY A 98 8.60 3.61 14.22
N PRO A 99 9.81 3.02 14.13
CA PRO A 99 10.52 2.84 12.87
C PRO A 99 9.72 2.00 11.87
N VAL A 100 8.99 0.99 12.35
CA VAL A 100 8.10 0.17 11.51
C VAL A 100 6.98 1.02 10.91
N ALA A 101 6.33 1.86 11.72
CA ALA A 101 5.27 2.74 11.25
C ALA A 101 5.77 3.73 10.18
N LEU A 102 6.97 4.32 10.36
CA LEU A 102 7.58 5.18 9.34
C LEU A 102 7.80 4.44 8.01
N ILE A 103 8.30 3.20 8.07
CA ILE A 103 8.58 2.42 6.86
C ILE A 103 7.27 2.09 6.12
N THR A 104 6.26 1.61 6.83
CA THR A 104 5.01 1.14 6.21
C THR A 104 4.11 2.28 5.75
N ASN A 105 4.18 3.43 6.41
CA ASN A 105 3.25 4.54 6.20
C ASN A 105 3.81 5.67 5.32
N LEU A 106 5.13 5.76 5.15
CA LEU A 106 5.78 6.79 4.35
C LEU A 106 6.74 6.21 3.30
N VAL A 107 7.69 5.36 3.72
CA VAL A 107 8.78 4.90 2.84
C VAL A 107 8.25 4.00 1.72
N LEU A 108 7.46 2.98 2.08
CA LEU A 108 6.86 2.05 1.12
C LEU A 108 5.94 2.78 0.12
N PRO A 109 4.93 3.56 0.57
CA PRO A 109 4.09 4.35 -0.34
C PRO A 109 4.89 5.28 -1.24
N GLY A 110 5.88 6.00 -0.66
CA GLY A 110 6.74 6.91 -1.40
C GLY A 110 7.54 6.20 -2.49
N ALA A 111 8.07 5.01 -2.20
CA ALA A 111 8.80 4.20 -3.17
C ALA A 111 7.89 3.74 -4.32
N VAL A 112 6.66 3.31 -4.02
CA VAL A 112 5.68 2.91 -5.05
C VAL A 112 5.34 4.09 -5.97
N ILE A 113 5.05 5.26 -5.40
CA ILE A 113 4.79 6.48 -6.18
C ILE A 113 5.99 6.81 -7.06
N TRP A 114 7.20 6.80 -6.50
CA TRP A 114 8.42 7.14 -7.24
C TRP A 114 8.69 6.18 -8.41
N LEU A 115 8.49 4.88 -8.21
CA LEU A 115 8.64 3.86 -9.26
C LEU A 115 7.63 4.06 -10.40
N LEU A 116 6.38 4.42 -10.07
CA LEU A 116 5.29 4.57 -11.03
C LEU A 116 5.22 5.94 -11.69
N TRP A 117 5.86 6.98 -11.14
CA TRP A 117 5.81 8.34 -11.68
C TRP A 117 6.61 8.51 -12.98
N GLY A 118 7.71 7.78 -13.15
CA GLY A 118 8.68 7.97 -14.23
C GLY A 118 8.09 7.96 -15.66
N ARG A 119 8.59 8.84 -16.54
CA ARG A 119 8.19 8.91 -17.97
C ARG A 119 8.39 7.60 -18.73
N ARG A 120 9.48 6.86 -18.42
CA ARG A 120 9.72 5.52 -19.00
C ARG A 120 8.69 4.49 -18.54
N THR A 121 8.29 4.54 -17.27
CA THR A 121 7.24 3.67 -16.76
C THR A 121 5.90 4.02 -17.40
N ARG A 122 5.56 5.32 -17.56
CA ARG A 122 4.38 5.76 -18.33
C ARG A 122 4.29 5.12 -19.72
N ALA A 123 5.40 5.02 -20.46
CA ALA A 123 5.42 4.40 -21.79
C ALA A 123 5.15 2.89 -21.75
N VAL A 124 5.53 2.19 -20.67
CA VAL A 124 5.22 0.76 -20.46
C VAL A 124 3.73 0.51 -20.23
N PHE A 125 3.03 1.51 -19.68
CA PHE A 125 1.58 1.50 -19.52
C PHE A 125 0.88 2.27 -20.66
N ALA A 126 1.56 2.69 -21.72
CA ALA A 126 0.91 3.32 -22.88
C ALA A 126 0.30 2.26 -23.83
#